data_AF-A0A952FEW0-F1
#
_entry.id   AF-A0A952FEW0-F1
#
_cell.length_a   1.000
_cell.length_b   1.000
_cell.length_c   1.000
_cell.angle_alpha   90.00
_cell.angle_beta   90.00
_cell.angle_gamma   90.00
#
_symmetry.space_group_name_H-M   'P 1'
#
loop_
_entity.id
_entity.type
_entity.pdbx_description
1 polymer ?
#
loop_
_entity_poly.entity_id
_entity_poly.type
_entity_poly.pdbx_seq_one_letter_code
_entity_poly.pdbx_strand_id
1 'polypeptide(L)'
;VANTLKYLDGQPLIGVNPEPKRWDGVLLPFAPSQVASVLPAVAKDSRATSLVTMAEARLSDGQVLRGVNDLFIGPKSHTSALYDIEFRGTKEAQSSSGLIVATGLGSTAWLKSIVTGSVGIAKAVGHGQGDGYEPMPRDTDHHGMESDFLRFTAGMEARIGICATKGILVE
;
A
#
# COMPACT_ATOMS: atom_id res chain seq x y z
N VAL A 1 7.59 -1.42 11.26
CA VAL A 1 6.80 -0.16 11.14
C VAL A 1 5.46 -0.41 10.45
N ALA A 2 5.39 -0.70 9.16
CA ALA A 2 4.09 -0.95 8.47
C ALA A 2 3.20 -2.01 9.16
N ASN A 3 3.78 -3.15 9.56
CA ASN A 3 3.02 -4.20 10.27
C ASN A 3 2.44 -3.76 11.62
N THR A 4 3.09 -2.81 12.29
CA THR A 4 2.58 -2.22 13.52
C THR A 4 1.50 -1.20 13.21
N LEU A 5 1.77 -0.33 12.23
CA LEU A 5 0.89 0.78 11.83
C LEU A 5 -0.53 0.31 11.49
N LYS A 6 -0.69 -0.83 10.81
CA LYS A 6 -2.01 -1.36 10.41
C LYS A 6 -2.96 -1.71 11.55
N TYR A 7 -2.45 -1.85 12.78
CA TYR A 7 -3.23 -2.23 13.96
C TYR A 7 -3.32 -1.12 15.00
N LEU A 8 -2.71 0.04 14.73
CA LEU A 8 -2.89 1.21 15.57
C LEU A 8 -4.21 1.89 15.23
N ASP A 9 -4.81 2.48 16.25
CA ASP A 9 -6.04 3.26 16.18
C ASP A 9 -5.80 4.59 16.88
N GLY A 10 -5.24 5.54 16.12
CA GLY A 10 -4.92 6.88 16.59
C GLY A 10 -3.61 7.04 17.35
N GLN A 11 -2.84 5.98 17.64
CA GLN A 11 -1.53 6.13 18.25
C GLN A 11 -0.47 6.59 17.23
N PRO A 12 0.36 7.62 17.53
CA PRO A 12 1.47 8.01 16.67
C PRO A 12 2.57 6.94 16.69
N LEU A 13 3.09 6.59 15.51
CA LEU A 13 4.16 5.61 15.35
C LEU A 13 5.50 6.29 15.05
N ILE A 14 6.52 6.00 15.85
CA ILE A 14 7.89 6.44 15.62
C ILE A 14 8.62 5.36 14.81
N GLY A 15 8.97 5.66 13.57
CA GLY A 15 9.76 4.78 12.72
C GLY A 15 11.26 4.96 12.93
N VAL A 16 11.94 3.91 13.41
CA VAL A 16 13.39 3.92 13.64
C VAL A 16 14.10 3.09 12.57
N ASN A 17 15.14 3.65 11.95
CA ASN A 17 16.04 3.02 11.01
C ASN A 17 17.35 2.60 11.70
N PRO A 18 17.50 1.33 12.11
CA PRO A 18 18.74 0.87 12.74
C PRO A 18 19.98 0.98 11.84
N GLU A 19 19.83 0.88 10.52
CA GLU A 19 20.92 0.86 9.56
C GLU A 19 20.62 1.77 8.34
N PRO A 20 20.70 3.11 8.47
CA PRO A 20 20.34 4.03 7.38
C PRO A 20 21.19 3.90 6.12
N LYS A 21 22.39 3.32 6.22
CA LYS A 21 23.25 3.03 5.06
C LYS A 21 22.75 1.85 4.23
N ARG A 22 21.89 1.00 4.80
CA ARG A 22 21.40 -0.24 4.19
C ARG A 22 19.94 -0.14 3.78
N TRP A 23 19.13 0.63 4.53
CA TRP A 23 17.70 0.75 4.28
C TRP A 23 17.33 2.19 3.96
N ASP A 24 16.67 2.38 2.82
CA ASP A 24 16.22 3.69 2.30
C ASP A 24 15.35 4.47 3.30
N GLY A 25 14.66 3.78 4.20
CA GLY A 25 14.01 4.41 5.35
C GLY A 25 12.76 5.23 5.02
N VAL A 26 12.00 4.86 3.98
CA VAL A 26 10.75 5.56 3.56
C VAL A 26 9.78 5.83 4.72
N LEU A 27 9.70 4.93 5.70
CA LEU A 27 8.89 5.06 6.92
C LEU A 27 9.72 5.26 8.19
N LEU A 28 11.02 5.46 8.09
CA LEU A 28 11.98 5.36 9.19
C LEU A 28 12.81 6.66 9.33
N PRO A 29 12.18 7.80 9.68
CA PRO A 29 12.87 9.09 9.70
C PRO A 29 13.91 9.25 10.82
N PHE A 30 13.94 8.35 11.80
CA PHE A 30 14.81 8.44 12.97
C PHE A 30 15.88 7.37 13.02
N ALA A 31 17.10 7.73 13.42
CA ALA A 31 18.14 6.80 13.86
C ALA A 31 17.93 6.42 15.35
N PRO A 32 18.49 5.30 15.82
CA PRO A 32 18.34 4.86 17.22
C PRO A 32 18.76 5.91 18.25
N SER A 33 19.83 6.67 17.96
CA SER A 33 20.34 7.72 18.84
C SER A 33 19.39 8.90 19.02
N GLN A 34 18.42 9.08 18.12
CA GLN A 34 17.45 10.19 18.15
C GLN A 34 16.20 9.85 18.97
N VAL A 35 15.97 8.58 19.30
CA VAL A 35 14.74 8.15 19.98
C VAL A 35 14.56 8.84 21.33
N ALA A 36 15.64 8.98 22.10
CA ALA A 36 15.61 9.61 23.42
C ALA A 36 15.15 11.08 23.39
N SER A 37 15.43 11.81 22.31
CA SER A 37 15.00 13.20 22.15
C SER A 37 13.61 13.34 21.52
N VAL A 38 13.18 12.37 20.71
CA VAL A 38 11.86 12.39 20.04
C VAL A 38 10.74 11.98 20.99
N LEU A 39 10.97 10.99 21.88
CA LEU A 39 9.94 10.46 22.77
C LEU A 39 9.24 11.54 23.62
N PRO A 40 9.94 12.48 24.30
CA PRO A 40 9.28 13.50 25.10
C PRO A 40 8.43 14.48 24.27
N ALA A 41 8.82 14.75 23.02
CA ALA A 41 8.08 15.63 22.12
C ALA A 41 6.80 14.96 21.62
N VAL A 42 6.86 13.67 21.28
CA VAL A 42 5.68 12.89 20.90
C VAL A 42 4.72 12.75 22.09
N ALA A 43 5.23 12.50 23.29
CA ALA A 43 4.40 12.40 24.50
C ALA A 43 3.71 13.72 24.90
N LYS A 44 4.17 14.86 24.36
CA LYS A 44 3.57 16.19 24.54
C LYS A 44 2.72 16.63 23.34
N ASP A 45 2.51 15.76 22.36
CA ASP A 45 1.86 16.07 21.08
C ASP A 45 2.49 17.28 20.35
N SER A 46 3.79 17.50 20.56
CA SER A 46 4.52 18.66 20.05
C SER A 46 5.43 18.33 18.86
N ARG A 47 5.17 17.19 18.20
CA ARG A 47 5.96 16.69 17.06
C ARG A 47 5.04 16.60 15.84
N ALA A 48 5.57 16.96 14.68
CA ALA A 48 4.82 16.83 13.44
C ALA A 48 4.52 15.36 13.13
N THR A 49 3.36 15.12 12.52
CA THR A 49 2.92 13.80 12.09
C THR A 49 2.38 13.83 10.67
N SER A 50 2.57 12.76 9.92
CA SER A 50 1.91 12.52 8.65
C SER A 50 0.85 11.42 8.77
N LEU A 51 -0.21 11.54 7.98
CA LEU A 51 -1.23 10.50 7.86
C LEU A 51 -0.83 9.50 6.79
N VAL A 52 -1.18 8.23 7.00
CA VAL A 52 -0.98 7.14 6.05
C VAL A 52 -2.33 6.49 5.77
N THR A 53 -2.80 6.63 4.53
CA THR A 53 -4.01 5.96 4.07
C THR A 53 -3.71 4.48 3.82
N MET A 54 -4.59 3.60 4.31
CA MET A 54 -4.45 2.15 4.20
C MET A 54 -5.60 1.56 3.38
N ALA A 55 -5.34 0.46 2.68
CA ALA A 55 -6.37 -0.32 2.04
C ALA A 55 -6.98 -1.33 3.02
N GLU A 56 -8.26 -1.64 2.86
CA GLU A 56 -8.98 -2.71 3.55
C GLU A 56 -9.59 -3.65 2.51
N ALA A 57 -9.32 -4.94 2.65
CA ALA A 57 -10.03 -6.01 1.96
C ALA A 57 -11.00 -6.68 2.93
N ARG A 58 -12.27 -6.74 2.55
CA ARG A 58 -13.31 -7.48 3.25
C ARG A 58 -13.75 -8.65 2.40
N LEU A 59 -13.58 -9.87 2.92
CA LEU A 59 -13.98 -11.09 2.24
C LEU A 59 -15.44 -11.42 2.54
N SER A 60 -16.09 -12.15 1.63
CA SER A 60 -17.50 -12.56 1.78
C SER A 60 -17.76 -13.49 2.96
N ASP A 61 -16.73 -14.11 3.52
CA ASP A 61 -16.78 -14.90 4.76
C ASP A 61 -16.63 -14.07 6.05
N GLY A 62 -16.53 -12.74 5.92
CA GLY A 62 -16.41 -11.80 7.04
C GLY A 62 -14.98 -11.51 7.47
N GLN A 63 -13.97 -12.16 6.90
CA GLN A 63 -12.57 -11.83 7.18
C GLN A 63 -12.23 -10.42 6.67
N VAL A 64 -11.32 -9.75 7.39
CA VAL A 64 -10.84 -8.40 7.05
C VAL A 64 -9.32 -8.39 7.07
N LEU A 65 -8.72 -7.81 6.04
CA LEU A 65 -7.28 -7.62 5.94
C LEU A 65 -6.97 -6.16 5.61
N ARG A 66 -6.00 -5.56 6.32
CA ARG A 66 -5.54 -4.19 6.08
C ARG A 66 -4.14 -4.19 5.46
N GLY A 67 -3.95 -3.39 4.43
CA GLY A 67 -2.68 -3.19 3.74
C GLY A 67 -2.20 -1.75 3.88
N VAL A 68 -1.02 -1.55 4.50
CA VAL A 68 -0.39 -0.22 4.57
C VAL A 68 0.26 0.15 3.24
N ASN A 69 0.90 -0.82 2.58
CA ASN A 69 1.53 -0.62 1.29
C ASN A 69 0.58 -1.14 0.21
N ASP A 70 0.47 -2.47 0.13
CA ASP A 70 -0.22 -3.16 -0.96
C ASP A 70 -1.04 -4.32 -0.41
N LEU A 71 -2.08 -4.71 -1.16
CA LEU A 71 -2.78 -5.99 -1.02
C LEU A 71 -2.51 -6.82 -2.27
N PHE A 72 -2.10 -8.06 -2.08
CA PHE A 72 -2.01 -9.05 -3.16
C PHE A 72 -3.19 -10.00 -3.06
N ILE A 73 -3.87 -10.23 -4.17
CA ILE A 73 -5.04 -11.09 -4.24
C ILE A 73 -4.84 -12.09 -5.38
N GLY A 74 -4.68 -13.36 -5.02
CA GLY A 74 -4.35 -14.41 -5.96
C GLY A 74 -4.21 -15.76 -5.29
N PRO A 75 -3.94 -16.82 -6.06
CA PRO A 75 -3.75 -18.15 -5.51
C PRO A 75 -2.46 -18.19 -4.70
N LYS A 76 -2.42 -19.07 -3.68
CA LYS A 76 -1.21 -19.31 -2.88
C LYS A 76 -0.07 -19.95 -3.70
N SER A 77 -0.43 -20.68 -4.75
CA SER A 77 0.46 -21.37 -5.68
C SER A 77 0.81 -20.54 -6.92
N HIS A 78 1.81 -20.98 -7.69
CA HIS A 78 2.19 -20.40 -8.98
C HIS A 78 1.24 -20.77 -10.13
N THR A 79 -0.06 -20.64 -9.90
CA THR A 79 -1.11 -20.90 -10.88
C THR A 79 -1.80 -19.58 -11.25
N SER A 80 -2.51 -19.55 -12.38
CA SER A 80 -3.39 -18.42 -12.66
C SER A 80 -4.70 -18.52 -11.88
N ALA A 81 -5.24 -17.38 -11.47
CA ALA A 81 -6.61 -17.24 -11.01
C ALA A 81 -7.48 -16.68 -12.13
N LEU A 82 -8.70 -17.19 -12.21
CA LEU A 82 -9.78 -16.61 -12.99
C LEU A 82 -10.67 -15.79 -12.05
N TYR A 83 -10.85 -14.51 -12.37
CA TYR A 83 -11.60 -13.58 -11.53
C TYR A 83 -12.27 -12.49 -12.36
N ASP A 84 -13.38 -11.99 -11.86
CA ASP A 84 -14.00 -10.75 -12.36
C ASP A 84 -13.52 -9.59 -11.50
N ILE A 85 -13.14 -8.49 -12.16
CA ILE A 85 -12.93 -7.20 -11.51
C ILE A 85 -14.12 -6.30 -11.81
N GLU A 86 -14.67 -5.64 -10.79
CA GLU A 86 -15.63 -4.56 -10.97
C GLU A 86 -15.06 -3.25 -10.42
N PHE A 87 -15.03 -2.23 -11.27
CA PHE A 87 -14.62 -0.87 -10.91
C PHE A 87 -15.65 0.11 -11.48
N ARG A 88 -16.29 0.91 -10.60
CA ARG A 88 -17.28 1.93 -10.99
C ARG A 88 -18.37 1.41 -11.95
N GLY A 89 -18.91 0.22 -11.67
CA GLY A 89 -19.96 -0.42 -12.47
C GLY A 89 -19.46 -1.06 -13.78
N THR A 90 -18.16 -0.98 -14.09
CA THR A 90 -17.56 -1.65 -15.24
C THR A 90 -16.95 -2.98 -14.79
N LYS A 91 -17.30 -4.06 -15.49
CA LYS A 91 -16.83 -5.42 -15.21
C LYS A 91 -15.88 -5.90 -16.28
N GLU A 92 -14.83 -6.60 -15.87
CA GLU A 92 -13.90 -7.29 -16.76
C GLU A 92 -13.53 -8.67 -16.21
N ALA A 93 -13.57 -9.69 -17.06
CA ALA A 93 -13.09 -11.02 -16.74
C ALA A 93 -11.58 -11.10 -16.99
N GLN A 94 -10.83 -11.57 -16.01
CA GLN A 94 -9.38 -11.60 -16.00
C GLN A 94 -8.84 -13.01 -15.73
N SER A 95 -7.66 -13.27 -16.31
CA SER A 95 -6.88 -14.49 -16.08
C SER A 95 -5.41 -14.13 -15.89
N SER A 96 -4.93 -14.18 -14.65
CA SER A 96 -3.54 -13.80 -14.32
C SER A 96 -3.05 -14.52 -13.06
N SER A 97 -1.79 -14.32 -12.69
CA SER A 97 -1.26 -14.79 -11.40
C SER A 97 -1.85 -14.08 -10.18
N GLY A 98 -2.59 -12.98 -10.36
CA GLY A 98 -3.27 -12.24 -9.31
C GLY A 98 -3.36 -10.74 -9.58
N LEU A 99 -3.89 -10.02 -8.60
CA LEU A 99 -4.02 -8.57 -8.59
C LEU A 99 -3.19 -7.96 -7.46
N ILE A 100 -2.59 -6.79 -7.72
CA ILE A 100 -2.01 -5.94 -6.69
C ILE A 100 -2.86 -4.68 -6.59
N VAL A 101 -3.31 -4.37 -5.37
CA VAL A 101 -3.93 -3.09 -5.03
C VAL A 101 -2.94 -2.30 -4.19
N ALA A 102 -2.45 -1.18 -4.73
CA ALA A 102 -1.49 -0.32 -4.06
C ALA A 102 -2.17 0.88 -3.39
N THR A 103 -1.74 1.22 -2.18
CA THR A 103 -2.06 2.51 -1.54
C THR A 103 -1.14 3.61 -2.04
N GLY A 104 -1.37 4.85 -1.59
CA GLY A 104 -0.45 5.96 -1.80
C GLY A 104 0.98 5.64 -1.34
N LEU A 105 1.15 5.00 -0.18
CA LEU A 105 2.47 4.55 0.27
C LEU A 105 3.00 3.37 -0.58
N GLY A 106 2.14 2.41 -0.91
CA GLY A 106 2.48 1.25 -1.75
C GLY A 106 2.95 1.62 -3.15
N SER A 107 2.59 2.82 -3.62
CA SER A 107 3.11 3.40 -4.85
C SER A 107 4.65 3.49 -4.87
N THR A 108 5.32 3.56 -3.72
CA THR A 108 6.79 3.55 -3.61
C THR A 108 7.40 2.14 -3.60
N ALA A 109 6.58 1.09 -3.54
CA ALA A 109 6.96 -0.31 -3.37
C ALA A 109 6.71 -1.12 -4.65
N TRP A 110 5.82 -2.13 -4.61
CA TRP A 110 5.69 -3.09 -5.70
C TRP A 110 5.23 -2.42 -7.00
N LEU A 111 4.32 -1.44 -6.91
CA LEU A 111 3.86 -0.68 -8.07
C LEU A 111 5.01 0.05 -8.78
N LYS A 112 5.91 0.69 -8.02
CA LYS A 112 7.11 1.34 -8.59
C LYS A 112 7.95 0.35 -9.38
N SER A 113 8.20 -0.85 -8.84
CA SER A 113 8.99 -1.88 -9.52
C SER A 113 8.33 -2.34 -10.82
N ILE A 114 7.01 -2.57 -10.81
CA ILE A 114 6.26 -2.99 -12.00
C ILE A 114 6.33 -1.92 -13.08
N VAL A 115 5.94 -0.67 -12.76
CA VAL A 115 5.88 0.40 -13.76
C VAL A 115 7.28 0.73 -14.29
N THR A 116 8.28 0.84 -13.40
CA THR A 116 9.67 1.11 -13.82
C THR A 116 10.20 0.01 -14.73
N GLY A 117 9.93 -1.27 -14.40
CA GLY A 117 10.30 -2.41 -15.23
C GLY A 117 9.63 -2.38 -16.60
N SER A 118 8.31 -2.16 -16.65
CA SER A 118 7.55 -2.06 -17.89
C SER A 118 8.01 -0.92 -18.79
N VAL A 119 8.27 0.27 -18.22
CA VAL A 119 8.83 1.41 -18.95
C VAL A 119 10.23 1.10 -19.49
N GLY A 120 11.06 0.41 -18.70
CA GLY A 120 12.38 -0.04 -19.15
C GLY A 120 12.31 -0.96 -20.36
N ILE A 121 11.40 -1.95 -20.33
CA ILE A 121 11.17 -2.86 -21.46
C ILE A 121 10.66 -2.09 -22.68
N ALA A 122 9.66 -1.23 -22.52
CA ALA A 122 9.10 -0.42 -23.61
C ALA A 122 10.15 0.47 -24.29
N LYS A 123 11.05 1.08 -23.50
CA LYS A 123 12.19 1.86 -24.02
C LYS A 123 13.16 0.97 -24.81
N ALA A 124 13.47 -0.22 -24.30
CA ALA A 124 14.38 -1.16 -24.98
C ALA A 124 13.84 -1.64 -26.35
N VAL A 125 12.51 -1.74 -26.52
CA VAL A 125 11.87 -2.13 -27.79
C VAL A 125 11.48 -0.95 -28.70
N GLY A 126 11.89 0.28 -28.35
CA GLY A 126 11.65 1.48 -29.18
C GLY A 126 10.25 2.09 -29.08
N HIS A 127 9.45 1.67 -28.08
CA HIS A 127 8.06 2.12 -27.88
C HIS A 127 7.89 3.12 -26.72
N GLY A 128 8.98 3.54 -26.04
CA GLY A 128 8.88 4.35 -24.83
C GLY A 128 9.27 5.82 -25.02
N GLN A 129 8.28 6.72 -25.11
CA GLN A 129 8.45 8.12 -24.70
C GLN A 129 7.65 8.34 -23.42
N GLY A 130 8.35 8.56 -22.31
CA GLY A 130 7.74 8.72 -21.00
C GLY A 130 8.76 9.09 -19.95
N ASP A 131 8.38 10.08 -19.14
CA ASP A 131 9.09 10.49 -17.93
C ASP A 131 9.08 9.36 -16.89
N GLY A 132 9.93 9.46 -15.88
CA GLY A 132 10.04 8.47 -14.82
C GLY A 132 8.72 8.30 -14.05
N TYR A 133 8.55 7.14 -13.41
CA TYR A 133 7.41 6.89 -12.54
C TYR A 133 7.50 7.77 -11.28
N GLU A 134 6.44 8.55 -11.02
CA GLU A 134 6.30 9.35 -9.81
C GLU A 134 5.37 8.64 -8.80
N PRO A 135 5.85 8.37 -7.57
CA PRO A 135 5.01 7.81 -6.52
C PRO A 135 3.93 8.80 -6.05
N MET A 136 2.80 8.25 -5.61
CA MET A 136 1.69 8.99 -5.02
C MET A 136 1.99 9.41 -3.56
N PRO A 137 1.37 10.50 -3.07
CA PRO A 137 1.43 10.86 -1.65
C PRO A 137 0.88 9.76 -0.73
N ARG A 138 1.45 9.57 0.46
CA ARG A 138 1.08 8.50 1.40
C ARG A 138 -0.32 8.65 2.02
N ASP A 139 -0.86 9.86 2.01
CA ASP A 139 -2.19 10.22 2.52
C ASP A 139 -3.28 10.14 1.44
N THR A 140 -2.93 9.77 0.21
CA THR A 140 -3.86 9.62 -0.92
C THR A 140 -5.07 8.76 -0.56
N ASP A 141 -6.25 9.35 -0.66
CA ASP A 141 -7.56 8.77 -0.33
C ASP A 141 -8.63 9.00 -1.40
N HIS A 142 -8.28 9.52 -2.59
CA HIS A 142 -9.26 9.97 -3.59
C HIS A 142 -9.17 9.27 -4.95
N HIS A 143 -8.50 8.13 -5.07
CA HIS A 143 -8.42 7.37 -6.32
C HIS A 143 -9.39 6.19 -6.39
N GLY A 144 -10.67 6.48 -6.17
CA GLY A 144 -11.77 5.64 -6.68
C GLY A 144 -12.01 4.30 -6.01
N MET A 145 -11.26 3.92 -4.96
CA MET A 145 -11.44 2.66 -4.22
C MET A 145 -12.76 2.54 -3.46
N GLU A 146 -13.60 3.58 -3.46
CA GLU A 146 -14.89 3.52 -2.78
C GLU A 146 -15.85 2.68 -3.62
N SER A 147 -16.18 1.48 -3.12
CA SER A 147 -17.12 0.48 -3.67
C SER A 147 -16.61 -0.51 -4.73
N ASP A 148 -15.30 -0.75 -4.79
CA ASP A 148 -14.76 -1.74 -5.71
C ASP A 148 -14.83 -3.17 -5.15
N PHE A 149 -15.12 -4.14 -6.01
CA PHE A 149 -15.07 -5.53 -5.61
C PHE A 149 -14.44 -6.43 -6.67
N LEU A 150 -13.87 -7.50 -6.16
CA LEU A 150 -13.22 -8.57 -6.89
C LEU A 150 -13.94 -9.86 -6.57
N ARG A 151 -14.32 -10.62 -7.60
CA ARG A 151 -14.96 -11.91 -7.42
C ARG A 151 -14.13 -12.99 -8.06
N PHE A 152 -13.71 -13.97 -7.26
CA PHE A 152 -12.97 -15.13 -7.75
C PHE A 152 -13.94 -16.22 -8.19
N THR A 153 -13.54 -16.99 -9.21
CA THR A 153 -14.35 -18.12 -9.73
C THR A 153 -14.65 -19.17 -8.65
N ALA A 154 -13.83 -19.23 -7.58
CA ALA A 154 -14.06 -20.07 -6.41
C ALA A 154 -15.20 -19.60 -5.48
N GLY A 155 -15.95 -18.55 -5.84
CA GLY A 155 -17.10 -18.04 -5.08
C GLY A 155 -16.73 -17.08 -3.94
N MET A 156 -15.44 -16.75 -3.77
CA MET A 156 -14.98 -15.75 -2.82
C MET A 156 -15.09 -14.35 -3.43
N GLU A 157 -15.73 -13.43 -2.73
CA GLU A 157 -15.77 -12.01 -3.08
C GLU A 157 -14.89 -11.24 -2.11
N ALA A 158 -14.01 -10.38 -2.63
CA ALA A 158 -13.20 -9.44 -1.87
C ALA A 158 -13.64 -8.03 -2.25
N ARG A 159 -14.20 -7.29 -1.29
CA ARG A 159 -14.48 -5.87 -1.44
C ARG A 159 -13.28 -5.08 -0.96
N ILE A 160 -12.78 -4.21 -1.81
CA ILE A 160 -11.59 -3.41 -1.53
C ILE A 160 -12.04 -1.98 -1.31
N GLY A 161 -11.51 -1.36 -0.27
CA GLY A 161 -11.81 0.02 0.06
C GLY A 161 -10.72 0.67 0.88
N ILE A 162 -10.97 1.91 1.27
CA ILE A 162 -10.11 2.64 2.19
C ILE A 162 -10.44 2.21 3.62
N CYS A 163 -9.41 1.89 4.39
CA CYS A 163 -9.55 1.60 5.81
C CYS A 163 -10.07 2.85 6.54
N ALA A 164 -11.09 2.68 7.38
CA ALA A 164 -11.67 3.78 8.16
C ALA A 164 -10.66 4.48 9.07
N THR A 165 -9.71 3.71 9.62
CA THR A 165 -8.60 4.24 10.43
C THR A 165 -7.40 4.56 9.54
N LYS A 166 -6.80 5.74 9.70
CA LYS A 166 -5.53 6.11 9.08
C LYS A 166 -4.36 5.81 10.03
N GLY A 167 -3.22 5.46 9.46
CA GLY A 167 -1.96 5.39 10.22
C GLY A 167 -1.44 6.79 10.54
N ILE A 168 -0.77 6.96 11.66
CA ILE A 168 -0.10 8.21 12.05
C ILE A 168 1.39 7.93 12.19
N LEU A 169 2.21 8.58 11.37
CA LEU A 169 3.67 8.46 11.42
C LEU A 169 4.27 9.76 11.96
N VAL A 170 5.21 9.65 12.88
CA VAL A 170 5.96 10.80 13.41
C VAL A 170 7.06 11.20 12.42
N GLU A 171 7.20 12.52 12.17
CA GLU A 171 8.20 13.14 11.29
C GLU A 171 9.29 13.85 12.09
#